data_AF-A0A0S4LCE1-F1
#
_entry.id   AF-A0A0S4LCE1-F1
#
_cell.length_a   1.000
_cell.length_b   1.000
_cell.length_c   1.000
_cell.angle_alpha   90.00
_cell.angle_beta   90.00
_cell.angle_gamma   90.00
#
_symmetry.space_group_name_H-M   'P 1'
#
loop_
_entity.id
_entity.type
_entity.pdbx_description
1 polymer ?
#
loop_
_entity_poly.entity_id
_entity_poly.type
_entity_poly.pdbx_seq_one_letter_code
_entity_poly.pdbx_strand_id
1 'polypeptide(L)'
;MAVGISLFGLAHFDLPITKYVRSVTSHLPGDQLTVPWMAFTSNMGDWIGQGWRLAFVSIVLLAIAWAIKKPNITTVALQTLIAHGIAALLANGLKHLIGRPRPKFVHSGDWQMSLSLVSGLDSFPSGHSTASFAVATVLAKRFPSISPLCLGIALFVGISRVLRGSHFPTDVVGGAIIGILCGFVAAAPLKQWRTSLLEGFHYATIAAVGVFGVLWTLSHRMEEGMAGLAYVTLGLIFVAGGLWGRKDNWLRGEYSAQNSWLATASIPLMAIGIAAMTTSPLVVASVGCVGAATWFRDRTRRYEREVRDATWLSLREVAIFGSLCLALVLLVTARGILPFQ
;
A
#
# COMPACT_ATOMS: atom_id res chain seq x y z
N MET A 1 7.46 25.06 3.87
CA MET A 1 8.39 24.86 2.75
C MET A 1 8.76 23.38 2.53
N ALA A 2 9.24 22.63 3.54
CA ALA A 2 9.63 21.21 3.40
C ALA A 2 8.49 20.28 2.94
N VAL A 3 7.29 20.37 3.53
CA VAL A 3 6.11 19.59 3.10
C VAL A 3 5.73 19.91 1.65
N GLY A 4 5.85 21.18 1.24
CA GLY A 4 5.63 21.62 -0.14
C GLY A 4 6.58 20.96 -1.14
N ILE A 5 7.87 20.90 -0.80
CA ILE A 5 8.92 20.32 -1.64
C ILE A 5 8.76 18.79 -1.73
N SER A 6 8.43 18.10 -0.63
CA SER A 6 8.20 16.66 -0.64
C SER A 6 6.97 16.25 -1.47
N LEU A 7 5.90 17.04 -1.43
CA LEU A 7 4.68 16.79 -2.23
C LEU A 7 4.85 17.19 -3.69
N PHE A 8 5.73 18.15 -4.03
CA PHE A 8 6.08 18.46 -5.42
C PHE A 8 6.73 17.26 -6.10
N GLY A 9 7.61 16.53 -5.40
CA GLY A 9 8.17 15.27 -5.88
C GLY A 9 7.13 14.18 -6.17
N LEU A 10 5.97 14.22 -5.50
CA LEU A 10 4.88 13.26 -5.74
C LEU A 10 4.18 13.49 -7.09
N ALA A 11 4.26 14.71 -7.65
CA ALA A 11 3.67 15.03 -8.94
C ALA A 11 4.19 14.12 -10.08
N HIS A 12 5.43 13.63 -9.98
CA HIS A 12 6.01 12.66 -10.92
C HIS A 12 5.25 11.33 -10.96
N PHE A 13 4.68 10.90 -9.84
CA PHE A 13 3.84 9.70 -9.77
C PHE A 13 2.40 10.03 -10.18
N ASP A 14 1.92 11.21 -9.79
CA ASP A 14 0.50 11.53 -9.84
C ASP A 14 0.02 12.03 -11.21
N LEU A 15 0.78 12.92 -11.86
CA LEU A 15 0.32 13.61 -13.06
C LEU A 15 0.13 12.69 -14.27
N PRO A 16 1.03 11.75 -14.60
CA PRO A 16 0.83 10.88 -15.77
C PRO A 16 -0.44 10.03 -15.63
N ILE A 17 -0.63 9.43 -14.46
CA ILE A 17 -1.80 8.60 -14.15
C ILE A 17 -3.07 9.45 -14.15
N THR A 18 -3.03 10.64 -13.56
CA THR A 18 -4.19 11.55 -13.52
C THR A 18 -4.58 12.00 -14.93
N LYS A 19 -3.62 12.38 -15.77
CA LYS A 19 -3.86 12.76 -17.17
C LYS A 19 -4.50 11.62 -17.95
N TYR A 20 -3.98 10.41 -17.80
CA TYR A 20 -4.57 9.23 -18.45
C TYR A 20 -6.00 8.96 -17.97
N VAL A 21 -6.22 8.89 -16.65
CA VAL A 21 -7.57 8.63 -16.12
C VAL A 21 -8.55 9.67 -16.67
N ARG A 22 -8.15 10.94 -16.75
CA ARG A 22 -8.99 12.02 -17.30
C ARG A 22 -9.13 11.99 -18.83
N SER A 23 -8.17 11.46 -19.58
CA SER A 23 -8.31 11.35 -21.04
C SER A 23 -9.33 10.28 -21.43
N VAL A 24 -9.49 9.25 -20.61
CA VAL A 24 -10.47 8.17 -20.83
C VAL A 24 -11.77 8.35 -20.04
N THR A 25 -11.89 9.42 -19.23
CA THR A 25 -13.10 9.75 -18.48
C THR A 25 -13.62 11.13 -18.88
N SER A 26 -14.72 11.17 -19.62
CA SER A 26 -15.46 12.41 -19.85
C SER A 26 -16.33 12.70 -18.63
N HIS A 27 -16.01 13.77 -17.88
CA HIS A 27 -16.86 14.24 -16.79
C HIS A 27 -18.11 14.90 -17.38
N LEU A 28 -19.23 14.19 -17.44
CA LEU A 28 -20.54 14.83 -17.57
C LEU A 28 -20.83 15.63 -16.28
N PRO A 29 -21.69 16.66 -16.32
CA PRO A 29 -22.13 17.36 -15.12
C PRO A 29 -22.68 16.36 -14.10
N GLY A 30 -22.06 16.27 -12.92
CA GLY A 30 -22.47 15.34 -11.84
C GLY A 30 -21.53 14.18 -11.51
N ASP A 31 -20.23 14.26 -11.82
CA ASP A 31 -19.21 13.24 -11.45
C ASP A 31 -19.49 11.81 -11.97
N GLN A 32 -20.17 11.67 -13.10
CA GLN A 32 -20.42 10.36 -13.72
C GLN A 32 -19.28 9.98 -14.68
N LEU A 33 -18.70 8.78 -14.46
CA LEU A 33 -17.68 8.18 -15.33
C LEU A 33 -18.34 7.54 -16.54
N THR A 34 -17.85 7.82 -17.74
CA THR A 34 -18.43 7.32 -19.00
C THR A 34 -18.04 5.89 -19.35
N VAL A 35 -16.90 5.40 -18.84
CA VAL A 35 -16.47 4.01 -19.03
C VAL A 35 -17.19 3.10 -18.02
N PRO A 36 -18.06 2.17 -18.44
CA PRO A 36 -18.96 1.44 -17.53
C PRO A 36 -18.25 0.68 -16.41
N TRP A 37 -17.15 -0.01 -16.71
CA TRP A 37 -16.40 -0.75 -15.70
C TRP A 37 -15.69 0.18 -14.71
N MET A 38 -15.19 1.34 -15.15
CA MET A 38 -14.62 2.36 -14.26
C MET A 38 -15.68 2.98 -13.37
N ALA A 39 -16.88 3.24 -13.91
CA ALA A 39 -18.02 3.73 -13.17
C ALA A 39 -18.44 2.75 -12.07
N PHE A 40 -18.62 1.47 -12.44
CA PHE A 40 -18.96 0.42 -11.49
C PHE A 40 -17.92 0.30 -10.37
N THR A 41 -16.64 0.16 -10.72
CA THR A 41 -15.56 0.02 -9.73
C THR A 41 -15.45 1.24 -8.81
N SER A 42 -15.56 2.44 -9.38
CA SER A 42 -15.53 3.70 -8.63
C SER A 42 -16.74 3.90 -7.72
N ASN A 43 -17.94 3.49 -8.15
CA ASN A 43 -19.16 3.54 -7.35
C ASN A 43 -19.13 2.50 -6.24
N MET A 44 -18.72 1.27 -6.53
CA MET A 44 -18.63 0.20 -5.54
C MET A 44 -17.58 0.53 -4.48
N GLY A 45 -16.39 0.98 -4.87
CA GLY A 45 -15.35 1.35 -3.91
C GLY A 45 -15.71 2.61 -3.10
N ASP A 46 -16.52 3.51 -3.66
CA ASP A 46 -17.08 4.64 -2.89
C ASP A 46 -18.03 4.12 -1.85
N TRP A 47 -18.91 3.24 -2.30
CA TRP A 47 -19.93 2.69 -1.46
C TRP A 47 -19.34 1.92 -0.27
N ILE A 48 -18.28 1.14 -0.49
CA ILE A 48 -17.59 0.37 0.55
C ILE A 48 -16.78 1.28 1.48
N GLY A 49 -16.04 2.24 0.93
CA GLY A 49 -15.09 3.04 1.70
C GLY A 49 -15.68 4.24 2.43
N GLN A 50 -16.98 4.50 2.30
CA GLN A 50 -17.65 5.61 3.00
C GLN A 50 -17.50 5.47 4.52
N GLY A 51 -16.96 6.52 5.16
CA GLY A 51 -16.56 6.47 6.56
C GLY A 51 -17.69 6.07 7.52
N TRP A 52 -18.87 6.68 7.35
CA TRP A 52 -20.03 6.38 8.19
C TRP A 52 -20.51 4.93 8.05
N ARG A 53 -20.32 4.29 6.89
CA ARG A 53 -20.70 2.89 6.67
C ARG A 53 -19.73 1.95 7.34
N LEU A 54 -18.43 2.22 7.25
CA LEU A 54 -17.42 1.47 7.99
C LEU A 54 -17.66 1.59 9.50
N ALA A 55 -17.94 2.80 10.00
CA ALA A 55 -18.31 3.02 11.40
C ALA A 55 -19.60 2.27 11.78
N PHE A 56 -20.64 2.33 10.94
CA PHE A 56 -21.90 1.61 11.15
C PHE A 56 -21.67 0.10 11.24
N VAL A 57 -20.88 -0.48 10.32
CA VAL A 57 -20.53 -1.90 10.34
C VAL A 57 -19.78 -2.26 11.62
N SER A 58 -18.81 -1.46 12.05
CA SER A 58 -18.11 -1.68 13.33
C SER A 58 -19.03 -1.61 14.54
N ILE A 59 -20.00 -0.69 14.56
CA ILE A 59 -20.99 -0.56 15.64
C ILE A 59 -21.94 -1.77 15.66
N VAL A 60 -22.44 -2.19 14.50
CA VAL A 60 -23.32 -3.37 14.39
C VAL A 60 -22.58 -4.64 14.82
N LEU A 61 -21.34 -4.82 14.37
CA LEU A 61 -20.50 -5.93 14.81
C LEU A 61 -20.27 -5.91 16.32
N LEU A 62 -20.07 -4.72 16.91
CA LEU A 62 -19.90 -4.57 18.36
C LEU A 62 -21.18 -4.95 19.12
N ALA A 63 -22.35 -4.48 18.64
CA ALA A 63 -23.65 -4.79 19.24
C ALA A 63 -23.95 -6.30 19.17
N ILE A 64 -23.72 -6.94 18.03
CA ILE A 64 -23.88 -8.39 17.86
C ILE A 64 -22.91 -9.14 18.78
N ALA A 65 -21.63 -8.75 18.80
CA ALA A 65 -20.61 -9.39 19.61
C ALA A 65 -20.91 -9.31 21.12
N TRP A 66 -21.43 -8.17 21.56
CA TRP A 66 -21.90 -7.96 22.92
C TRP A 66 -23.11 -8.85 23.24
N ALA A 67 -24.10 -8.91 22.35
CA ALA A 67 -25.29 -9.74 22.52
C ALA A 67 -24.96 -11.25 22.62
N ILE A 68 -24.04 -11.75 21.78
CA ILE A 68 -23.60 -13.17 21.79
C ILE A 68 -22.60 -13.48 22.91
N LYS A 69 -22.20 -12.49 23.73
CA LYS A 69 -21.25 -12.60 24.85
C LYS A 69 -19.91 -13.27 24.45
N LYS A 70 -19.40 -12.98 23.25
CA LYS A 70 -18.10 -13.50 22.76
C LYS A 70 -17.01 -12.43 22.92
N PRO A 71 -16.20 -12.47 24.00
CA PRO A 71 -15.28 -11.38 24.34
C PRO A 71 -14.23 -11.10 23.26
N ASN A 72 -13.81 -12.13 22.52
CA ASN A 72 -12.85 -11.98 21.43
C ASN A 72 -13.44 -11.15 20.28
N ILE A 73 -14.70 -11.38 19.89
CA ILE A 73 -15.35 -10.64 18.80
C ILE A 73 -15.62 -9.21 19.24
N THR A 74 -16.04 -9.00 20.49
CA THR A 74 -16.24 -7.66 21.06
C THR A 74 -14.97 -6.84 21.04
N THR A 75 -13.84 -7.46 21.40
CA THR A 75 -12.53 -6.81 21.36
C THR A 75 -12.16 -6.40 19.93
N VAL A 76 -12.35 -7.27 18.95
CA VAL A 76 -12.05 -6.94 17.54
C VAL A 76 -12.95 -5.81 17.04
N ALA A 77 -14.25 -5.87 17.33
CA ALA A 77 -15.19 -4.83 16.93
C ALA A 77 -14.81 -3.47 17.53
N LEU A 78 -14.48 -3.43 18.83
CA LEU A 78 -14.01 -2.22 19.48
C LEU A 78 -12.71 -1.69 18.87
N GLN A 79 -11.75 -2.57 18.56
CA GLN A 79 -10.48 -2.16 17.95
C GLN A 79 -10.66 -1.62 16.53
N THR A 80 -11.55 -2.18 15.72
CA THR A 80 -11.86 -1.63 14.39
C THR A 80 -12.52 -0.25 14.50
N LEU A 81 -13.41 -0.05 15.47
CA LEU A 81 -14.04 1.25 15.74
C LEU A 81 -13.02 2.30 16.21
N ILE A 82 -12.13 1.93 17.13
CA ILE A 82 -11.02 2.80 17.59
C ILE A 82 -10.09 3.14 16.43
N ALA A 83 -9.69 2.15 15.62
CA ALA A 83 -8.84 2.36 14.46
C ALA A 83 -9.47 3.34 13.47
N HIS A 84 -10.77 3.18 13.21
CA HIS A 84 -11.54 4.07 12.35
C HIS A 84 -11.59 5.51 12.91
N GLY A 85 -11.87 5.66 14.22
CA GLY A 85 -11.91 6.97 14.87
C GLY A 85 -10.57 7.71 14.79
N ILE A 86 -9.47 7.03 15.13
CA ILE A 86 -8.12 7.61 15.02
C ILE A 86 -7.80 7.98 13.56
N ALA A 87 -8.11 7.09 12.62
CA ALA A 87 -7.92 7.32 11.19
C ALA A 87 -8.71 8.54 10.68
N ALA A 88 -9.97 8.70 11.09
CA ALA A 88 -10.82 9.82 10.71
C ALA A 88 -10.30 11.14 11.27
N LEU A 89 -9.87 11.17 12.54
CA LEU A 89 -9.27 12.36 13.16
C LEU A 89 -7.99 12.78 12.45
N LEU A 90 -7.08 11.83 12.19
CA LEU A 90 -5.82 12.12 11.50
C LEU A 90 -6.05 12.56 10.04
N ALA A 91 -6.95 11.88 9.31
CA ALA A 91 -7.23 12.23 7.92
C ALA A 91 -7.82 13.64 7.79
N ASN A 92 -8.81 13.99 8.61
CA ASN A 92 -9.42 15.32 8.58
C ASN A 92 -8.45 16.40 9.05
N GLY A 93 -7.69 16.14 10.14
CA GLY A 93 -6.66 17.08 10.60
C GLY A 93 -5.61 17.36 9.53
N LEU A 94 -5.06 16.32 8.91
CA LEU A 94 -4.03 16.46 7.87
C LEU A 94 -4.56 17.14 6.60
N LYS A 95 -5.82 16.89 6.21
CA LYS A 95 -6.45 17.57 5.07
C LYS A 95 -6.42 19.08 5.22
N HIS A 96 -6.86 19.57 6.36
CA HIS A 96 -6.90 21.00 6.63
C HIS A 96 -5.51 21.60 6.77
N LEU A 97 -4.56 20.85 7.35
CA LEU A 97 -3.16 21.27 7.51
C LEU A 97 -2.39 21.37 6.18
N ILE A 98 -2.65 20.44 5.25
CA ILE A 98 -1.87 20.32 4.00
C ILE A 98 -2.51 21.13 2.87
N GLY A 99 -3.84 21.13 2.75
CA GLY A 99 -4.51 21.93 1.74
C GLY A 99 -4.24 21.52 0.29
N ARG A 100 -4.03 20.21 0.03
CA ARG A 100 -3.66 19.72 -1.30
C ARG A 100 -4.85 19.84 -2.28
N PRO A 101 -4.69 20.52 -3.44
CA PRO A 101 -5.73 20.57 -4.47
C PRO A 101 -6.10 19.17 -4.97
N ARG A 102 -7.39 18.94 -5.25
CA ARG A 102 -7.86 17.68 -5.86
C ARG A 102 -7.48 17.57 -7.34
N PRO A 103 -7.41 16.34 -7.92
CA PRO A 103 -7.06 16.15 -9.32
C PRO A 103 -7.94 16.91 -10.32
N LYS A 104 -9.19 17.22 -9.96
CA LYS A 104 -10.08 18.03 -10.81
C LYS A 104 -9.55 19.44 -11.11
N PHE A 105 -8.77 20.02 -10.20
CA PHE A 105 -8.18 21.36 -10.30
C PHE A 105 -6.82 21.42 -10.99
N VAL A 106 -6.31 20.30 -11.53
CA VAL A 106 -5.01 20.25 -12.24
C VAL A 106 -4.90 21.30 -13.35
N HIS A 107 -6.02 21.66 -14.00
CA HIS A 107 -6.08 22.58 -15.14
C HIS A 107 -6.31 24.05 -14.76
N SER A 108 -6.66 24.37 -13.50
CA SER A 108 -7.02 25.74 -13.10
C SER A 108 -5.80 26.62 -12.77
N GLY A 109 -4.57 26.12 -12.87
CA GLY A 109 -3.34 26.88 -12.60
C GLY A 109 -3.05 27.12 -11.11
N ASP A 110 -4.07 27.07 -10.24
CA ASP A 110 -3.94 27.27 -8.80
C ASP A 110 -3.44 26.00 -8.06
N TRP A 111 -2.12 25.76 -8.17
CA TRP A 111 -1.40 24.70 -7.44
C TRP A 111 -0.82 25.17 -6.11
N GLN A 112 -1.48 26.13 -5.45
CA GLN A 112 -1.02 26.63 -4.17
C GLN A 112 -1.48 25.71 -3.04
N MET A 113 -0.52 25.14 -2.31
CA MET A 113 -0.79 24.40 -1.08
C MET A 113 -0.68 25.35 0.10
N SER A 114 -1.79 25.51 0.82
CA SER A 114 -1.86 26.33 2.02
C SER A 114 -2.89 25.74 2.97
N LEU A 115 -2.75 26.05 4.27
CA LEU A 115 -3.78 25.72 5.26
C LEU A 115 -5.14 26.19 4.74
N SER A 116 -6.08 25.27 4.55
CA SER A 116 -7.35 25.62 3.92
C SER A 116 -8.52 24.79 4.44
N LEU A 117 -9.63 25.50 4.66
CA LEU A 117 -10.94 24.93 4.95
C LEU A 117 -11.85 24.93 3.71
N VAL A 118 -11.33 25.36 2.54
CA VAL A 118 -12.09 25.47 1.30
C VAL A 118 -12.31 24.09 0.67
N SER A 119 -13.53 23.83 0.24
CA SER A 119 -13.89 22.61 -0.50
C SER A 119 -13.02 22.47 -1.76
N GLY A 120 -12.34 21.32 -1.90
CA GLY A 120 -11.48 21.03 -3.05
C GLY A 120 -9.97 21.09 -2.78
N LEU A 121 -9.56 21.64 -1.64
CA LEU A 121 -8.17 21.63 -1.15
C LEU A 121 -7.92 20.52 -0.10
N ASP A 122 -8.75 19.48 -0.08
CA ASP A 122 -8.73 18.42 0.92
C ASP A 122 -8.35 17.05 0.31
N SER A 123 -7.43 17.04 -0.67
CA SER A 123 -7.06 15.82 -1.40
C SER A 123 -6.20 14.87 -0.57
N PHE A 124 -5.19 15.38 0.15
CA PHE A 124 -4.28 14.53 0.93
C PHE A 124 -4.62 14.57 2.42
N PRO A 125 -4.67 13.42 3.12
CA PRO A 125 -4.71 12.06 2.58
C PRO A 125 -6.12 11.65 2.13
N SER A 126 -6.23 10.54 1.38
CA SER A 126 -7.53 9.98 1.02
C SER A 126 -8.21 9.34 2.23
N GLY A 127 -9.32 9.95 2.71
CA GLY A 127 -10.07 9.44 3.87
C GLY A 127 -10.64 8.02 3.68
N HIS A 128 -11.08 7.67 2.46
CA HIS A 128 -11.55 6.32 2.13
C HIS A 128 -10.43 5.29 2.26
N SER A 129 -9.24 5.63 1.75
CA SER A 129 -8.04 4.78 1.89
C SER A 129 -7.66 4.64 3.36
N THR A 130 -7.54 5.75 4.10
CA THR A 130 -7.17 5.75 5.51
C THR A 130 -8.10 4.89 6.36
N ALA A 131 -9.42 5.08 6.23
CA ALA A 131 -10.40 4.33 7.01
C ALA A 131 -10.40 2.84 6.66
N SER A 132 -10.35 2.50 5.36
CA SER A 132 -10.39 1.12 4.90
C SER A 132 -9.14 0.34 5.32
N PHE A 133 -7.95 0.92 5.17
CA PHE A 133 -6.70 0.30 5.61
C PHE A 133 -6.59 0.20 7.13
N ALA A 134 -7.16 1.13 7.89
CA ALA A 134 -7.21 1.04 9.35
C ALA A 134 -8.02 -0.17 9.82
N VAL A 135 -9.24 -0.33 9.31
CA VAL A 135 -10.11 -1.47 9.64
C VAL A 135 -9.50 -2.77 9.13
N ALA A 136 -9.03 -2.81 7.88
CA ALA A 136 -8.43 -4.00 7.28
C ALA A 136 -7.18 -4.46 8.04
N THR A 137 -6.37 -3.54 8.57
CA THR A 137 -5.16 -3.87 9.34
C THR A 137 -5.50 -4.53 10.67
N VAL A 138 -6.51 -4.04 11.39
CA VAL A 138 -6.99 -4.69 12.62
C VAL A 138 -7.49 -6.11 12.31
N LEU A 139 -8.31 -6.26 11.27
CA LEU A 139 -8.83 -7.57 10.86
C LEU A 139 -7.72 -8.52 10.42
N ALA A 140 -6.75 -8.05 9.66
CA ALA A 140 -5.59 -8.83 9.21
C ALA A 140 -4.74 -9.31 10.39
N LYS A 141 -4.54 -8.48 11.42
CA LYS A 141 -3.78 -8.84 12.63
C LYS A 141 -4.54 -9.82 13.52
N ARG A 142 -5.87 -9.74 13.55
CA ARG A 142 -6.73 -10.59 14.37
C ARG A 142 -7.09 -11.91 13.70
N PHE A 143 -7.17 -11.91 12.36
CA PHE A 143 -7.53 -13.05 11.54
C PHE A 143 -6.57 -13.18 10.33
N PRO A 144 -5.36 -13.74 10.53
CA PRO A 144 -4.34 -13.83 9.47
C PRO A 144 -4.76 -14.61 8.22
N SER A 145 -5.72 -15.54 8.35
CA SER A 145 -6.26 -16.34 7.24
C SER A 145 -7.01 -15.48 6.22
N ILE A 146 -7.78 -14.47 6.66
CA ILE A 146 -8.54 -13.57 5.78
C ILE A 146 -7.80 -12.28 5.43
N SER A 147 -6.57 -12.11 5.94
CA SER A 147 -5.76 -10.90 5.72
C SER A 147 -5.68 -10.45 4.24
N PRO A 148 -5.43 -11.33 3.24
CA PRO A 148 -5.37 -10.92 1.83
C PRO A 148 -6.70 -10.37 1.32
N LEU A 149 -7.83 -10.92 1.79
CA LEU A 149 -9.14 -10.45 1.41
C LEU A 149 -9.40 -9.05 1.98
N CYS A 150 -9.14 -8.85 3.29
CA CYS A 150 -9.32 -7.55 3.95
C CYS A 150 -8.46 -6.46 3.32
N LEU A 151 -7.16 -6.74 3.11
CA LEU A 151 -6.24 -5.80 2.48
C LEU A 151 -6.54 -5.60 0.99
N GLY A 152 -7.01 -6.64 0.29
CA GLY A 152 -7.46 -6.56 -1.09
C GLY A 152 -8.68 -5.65 -1.27
N ILE A 153 -9.66 -5.72 -0.34
CA ILE A 153 -10.81 -4.81 -0.32
C ILE A 153 -10.35 -3.37 -0.05
N ALA A 154 -9.45 -3.15 0.90
CA ALA A 154 -8.92 -1.80 1.16
C ALA A 154 -8.15 -1.24 -0.05
N LEU A 155 -7.36 -2.07 -0.73
CA LEU A 155 -6.68 -1.71 -1.97
C LEU A 155 -7.68 -1.38 -3.08
N PHE A 156 -8.72 -2.19 -3.24
CA PHE A 156 -9.81 -1.93 -4.21
C PHE A 156 -10.48 -0.59 -3.96
N VAL A 157 -10.80 -0.27 -2.70
CA VAL A 157 -11.31 1.05 -2.31
C VAL A 157 -10.33 2.15 -2.70
N GLY A 158 -9.04 1.98 -2.43
CA GLY A 158 -7.99 2.92 -2.83
C GLY A 158 -7.95 3.18 -4.34
N ILE A 159 -7.89 2.11 -5.15
CA ILE A 159 -7.87 2.18 -6.62
C ILE A 159 -9.10 2.92 -7.15
N SER A 160 -10.28 2.63 -6.57
CA SER A 160 -11.53 3.28 -6.97
C SER A 160 -11.49 4.80 -6.79
N ARG A 161 -10.66 5.34 -5.87
CA ARG A 161 -10.50 6.79 -5.66
C ARG A 161 -9.72 7.46 -6.77
N VAL A 162 -8.72 6.76 -7.29
CA VAL A 162 -7.90 7.19 -8.43
C VAL A 162 -8.73 7.16 -9.70
N LEU A 163 -9.47 6.06 -9.95
CA LEU A 163 -10.33 5.91 -11.13
C LEU A 163 -11.44 6.97 -11.19
N ARG A 164 -11.99 7.39 -10.05
CA ARG A 164 -12.95 8.50 -9.96
C ARG A 164 -12.32 9.87 -10.22
N GLY A 165 -10.99 9.99 -10.24
CA GLY A 165 -10.31 11.29 -10.28
C GLY A 165 -10.48 12.11 -9.00
N SER A 166 -10.88 11.47 -7.89
CA SER A 166 -11.18 12.14 -6.63
C SER A 166 -9.93 12.43 -5.79
N HIS A 167 -8.88 11.63 -6.00
CA HIS A 167 -7.62 11.64 -5.27
C HIS A 167 -6.47 11.23 -6.20
N PHE A 168 -5.29 11.76 -5.93
CA PHE A 168 -4.07 11.32 -6.59
C PHE A 168 -3.63 9.93 -6.07
N PRO A 169 -2.90 9.13 -6.86
CA PRO A 169 -2.30 7.87 -6.40
C PRO A 169 -1.56 8.02 -5.07
N THR A 170 -0.80 9.09 -4.90
CA THR A 170 -0.03 9.30 -3.66
C THR A 170 -0.89 9.72 -2.46
N ASP A 171 -2.07 10.31 -2.68
CA ASP A 171 -3.07 10.52 -1.60
C ASP A 171 -3.58 9.19 -1.06
N VAL A 172 -3.75 8.21 -1.95
CA VAL A 172 -4.19 6.85 -1.60
C VAL A 172 -3.09 6.11 -0.85
N VAL A 173 -1.84 6.20 -1.29
CA VAL A 173 -0.68 5.61 -0.59
C VAL A 173 -0.50 6.25 0.79
N GLY A 174 -0.54 7.58 0.88
CA GLY A 174 -0.46 8.29 2.16
C GLY A 174 -1.59 7.90 3.11
N GLY A 175 -2.82 7.79 2.60
CA GLY A 175 -3.94 7.27 3.37
C GLY A 175 -3.73 5.83 3.85
N ALA A 176 -3.22 4.95 2.99
CA ALA A 176 -2.94 3.56 3.35
C ALA A 176 -1.89 3.47 4.47
N ILE A 177 -0.80 4.25 4.39
CA ILE A 177 0.22 4.31 5.45
C ILE A 177 -0.40 4.73 6.78
N ILE A 178 -1.14 5.84 6.79
CA ILE A 178 -1.80 6.35 8.01
C ILE A 178 -2.79 5.31 8.56
N GLY A 179 -3.58 4.69 7.69
CA GLY A 179 -4.53 3.64 8.06
C GLY A 179 -3.84 2.45 8.71
N ILE A 180 -2.77 1.93 8.11
CA ILE A 180 -1.97 0.83 8.66
C ILE A 180 -1.46 1.20 10.06
N LEU A 181 -0.88 2.38 10.25
CA LEU A 181 -0.40 2.84 11.55
C LEU A 181 -1.53 2.90 12.60
N CYS A 182 -2.69 3.45 12.24
CA CYS A 182 -3.86 3.51 13.11
C CYS A 182 -4.33 2.10 13.52
N GLY A 183 -4.38 1.17 12.57
CA GLY A 183 -4.78 -0.21 12.83
C GLY A 183 -3.81 -0.96 13.73
N PHE A 184 -2.49 -0.77 13.54
CA PHE A 184 -1.48 -1.37 14.41
C PHE A 184 -1.58 -0.86 15.86
N VAL A 185 -1.77 0.45 16.04
CA VAL A 185 -1.91 1.08 17.35
C VAL A 185 -3.21 0.64 18.03
N ALA A 186 -4.34 0.69 17.33
CA ALA A 186 -5.64 0.29 17.87
C ALA A 186 -5.71 -1.20 18.22
N ALA A 187 -5.00 -2.05 17.48
CA ALA A 187 -4.94 -3.48 17.76
C ALA A 187 -4.12 -3.83 19.01
N ALA A 188 -3.36 -2.89 19.59
CA ALA A 188 -2.42 -3.12 20.67
C ALA A 188 -2.84 -2.50 22.01
N PRO A 189 -2.44 -3.10 23.15
CA PRO A 189 -2.58 -2.48 24.46
C PRO A 189 -1.82 -1.15 24.54
N LEU A 190 -2.33 -0.17 25.30
CA LEU A 190 -1.73 1.18 25.45
C LEU A 190 -0.22 1.15 25.75
N LYS A 191 0.21 0.24 26.64
CA LYS A 191 1.62 0.08 27.03
C LYS A 191 2.55 -0.34 25.87
N GLN A 192 2.00 -0.88 24.79
CA GLN A 192 2.71 -1.39 23.61
C GLN A 192 2.50 -0.52 22.37
N TRP A 193 1.94 0.69 22.50
CA TRP A 193 1.68 1.55 21.35
C TRP A 193 2.96 1.94 20.63
N ARG A 194 4.04 2.25 21.35
CA ARG A 194 5.33 2.57 20.74
C ARG A 194 5.87 1.43 19.88
N THR A 195 5.89 0.20 20.41
CA THR A 195 6.39 -0.97 19.67
C THR A 195 5.47 -1.32 18.50
N SER A 196 4.16 -1.22 18.68
CA SER A 196 3.18 -1.50 17.63
C SER A 196 3.23 -0.46 16.50
N LEU A 197 3.47 0.81 16.84
CA LEU A 197 3.68 1.88 15.86
C LEU A 197 4.94 1.61 15.02
N LEU A 198 6.06 1.22 15.65
CA LEU A 198 7.28 0.85 14.92
C LEU A 198 7.09 -0.36 14.01
N GLU A 199 6.32 -1.36 14.45
CA GLU A 199 5.92 -2.49 13.59
C GLU A 199 5.07 -2.04 12.43
N GLY A 200 4.05 -1.20 12.68
CA GLY A 200 3.21 -0.63 11.64
C GLY A 200 4.02 0.16 10.61
N PHE A 201 4.98 0.99 11.06
CA PHE A 201 5.88 1.72 10.17
C PHE A 201 6.67 0.79 9.27
N HIS A 202 7.21 -0.29 9.81
CA HIS A 202 7.94 -1.27 9.01
C HIS A 202 7.07 -1.88 7.89
N TYR A 203 5.86 -2.35 8.22
CA TYR A 203 4.96 -2.92 7.22
C TYR A 203 4.46 -1.88 6.20
N ALA A 204 4.11 -0.69 6.66
CA ALA A 204 3.68 0.40 5.80
C ALA A 204 4.79 0.83 4.84
N THR A 205 6.04 0.89 5.29
CA THR A 205 7.20 1.23 4.47
C THR A 205 7.44 0.19 3.38
N ILE A 206 7.40 -1.11 3.70
CA ILE A 206 7.56 -2.18 2.69
C ILE A 206 6.46 -2.06 1.62
N ALA A 207 5.20 -1.92 2.05
CA ALA A 207 4.08 -1.79 1.12
C ALA A 207 4.18 -0.52 0.27
N ALA A 208 4.50 0.62 0.87
CA ALA A 208 4.63 1.90 0.19
C ALA A 208 5.70 1.84 -0.91
N VAL A 209 6.88 1.29 -0.60
CA VAL A 209 7.95 1.19 -1.57
C VAL A 209 7.56 0.30 -2.76
N GLY A 210 6.89 -0.84 -2.51
CA GLY A 210 6.38 -1.70 -3.59
C GLY A 210 5.36 -0.97 -4.47
N VAL A 211 4.42 -0.25 -3.87
CA VAL A 211 3.41 0.53 -4.62
C VAL A 211 4.05 1.67 -5.39
N PHE A 212 4.99 2.42 -4.80
CA PHE A 212 5.72 3.47 -5.51
C PHE A 212 6.54 2.92 -6.68
N GLY A 213 7.12 1.72 -6.54
CA GLY A 213 7.78 1.03 -7.65
C GLY A 213 6.83 0.74 -8.80
N VAL A 214 5.65 0.19 -8.52
CA VAL A 214 4.61 -0.05 -9.55
C VAL A 214 4.14 1.26 -10.18
N LEU A 215 3.85 2.28 -9.37
CA LEU A 215 3.44 3.59 -9.88
C LEU A 215 4.52 4.20 -10.78
N TRP A 216 5.80 4.10 -10.40
CA TRP A 216 6.90 4.56 -11.23
C TRP A 216 6.94 3.84 -12.58
N THR A 217 6.85 2.51 -12.58
CA THR A 217 6.85 1.71 -13.80
C THR A 217 5.68 2.05 -14.72
N LEU A 218 4.52 2.39 -14.15
CA LEU A 218 3.36 2.83 -14.91
C LEU A 218 3.51 4.26 -15.43
N SER A 219 4.15 5.16 -14.69
CA SER A 219 4.14 6.60 -14.96
C SER A 219 5.36 7.12 -15.72
N HIS A 220 6.47 6.39 -15.75
CA HIS A 220 7.70 6.80 -16.41
C HIS A 220 8.10 5.85 -17.53
N ARG A 221 8.71 6.42 -18.58
CA ARG A 221 9.40 5.65 -19.60
C ARG A 221 10.65 5.03 -18.99
N MET A 222 10.95 3.80 -19.41
CA MET A 222 12.20 3.17 -19.03
C MET A 222 13.39 3.84 -19.68
N GLU A 223 14.52 3.77 -18.99
CA GLU A 223 15.81 4.16 -19.55
C GLU A 223 16.10 3.27 -20.78
N GLU A 224 16.16 3.87 -21.96
CA GLU A 224 16.42 3.16 -23.21
C GLU A 224 17.92 2.79 -23.32
N GLY A 225 18.21 1.73 -24.08
CA GLY A 225 19.59 1.28 -24.35
C GLY A 225 20.16 0.34 -23.29
N MET A 226 21.50 0.28 -23.23
CA MET A 226 22.23 -0.72 -22.45
C MET A 226 22.00 -0.61 -20.94
N ALA A 227 21.76 0.60 -20.43
CA ALA A 227 21.50 0.84 -19.00
C ALA A 227 20.20 0.18 -18.53
N GLY A 228 19.10 0.37 -19.24
CA GLY A 228 17.83 -0.27 -18.91
C GLY A 228 17.88 -1.80 -19.00
N LEU A 229 18.56 -2.33 -20.03
CA LEU A 229 18.78 -3.77 -20.16
C LEU A 229 19.58 -4.33 -18.98
N ALA A 230 20.63 -3.61 -18.54
CA ALA A 230 21.43 -4.00 -17.39
C ALA A 230 20.59 -4.04 -16.10
N TYR A 231 19.78 -3.01 -15.83
CA TYR A 231 18.89 -2.97 -14.67
C TYR A 231 17.89 -4.13 -14.62
N VAL A 232 17.22 -4.42 -15.74
CA VAL A 232 16.26 -5.53 -15.81
C VAL A 232 16.96 -6.87 -15.63
N THR A 233 18.11 -7.07 -16.28
CA THR A 233 18.88 -8.32 -16.19
C THR A 233 19.41 -8.55 -14.77
N LEU A 234 20.03 -7.54 -14.17
CA LEU A 234 20.46 -7.59 -12.77
C LEU A 234 19.29 -7.83 -11.82
N GLY A 235 18.14 -7.22 -12.12
CA GLY A 235 16.91 -7.42 -11.38
C GLY A 235 16.44 -8.87 -11.37
N LEU A 236 16.37 -9.49 -12.54
CA LEU A 236 16.04 -10.90 -12.69
C LEU A 236 17.05 -11.83 -11.97
N ILE A 237 18.35 -11.52 -12.06
CA ILE A 237 19.40 -12.26 -11.37
C ILE A 237 19.21 -12.20 -9.85
N PHE A 238 18.92 -11.01 -9.29
CA PHE A 238 18.68 -10.87 -7.85
C PHE A 238 17.40 -11.56 -7.38
N VAL A 239 16.33 -11.52 -8.17
CA VAL A 239 15.10 -12.29 -7.87
C VAL A 239 15.41 -13.79 -7.88
N ALA A 240 16.08 -14.28 -8.92
CA ALA A 240 16.45 -15.70 -9.03
C ALA A 240 17.38 -16.15 -7.89
N GLY A 241 18.38 -15.35 -7.55
CA GLY A 241 19.30 -15.63 -6.45
C GLY A 241 18.61 -15.63 -5.08
N GLY A 242 17.66 -14.71 -4.85
CA GLY A 242 16.86 -14.69 -3.63
C GLY A 242 15.90 -15.88 -3.52
N LEU A 243 15.25 -16.27 -4.62
CA LEU A 243 14.45 -17.49 -4.69
C LEU A 243 15.32 -18.74 -4.42
N TRP A 244 16.48 -18.84 -5.06
CA TRP A 244 17.43 -19.93 -4.83
C TRP A 244 17.88 -20.01 -3.36
N GLY A 245 18.13 -18.87 -2.71
CA GLY A 245 18.47 -18.80 -1.29
C GLY A 245 17.38 -19.33 -0.35
N ARG A 246 16.13 -19.46 -0.82
CA ARG A 246 15.01 -20.04 -0.07
C ARG A 246 14.67 -21.47 -0.46
N LYS A 247 15.37 -22.07 -1.44
CA LYS A 247 15.07 -23.42 -1.92
C LYS A 247 14.98 -24.46 -0.81
N ASP A 248 15.84 -24.35 0.20
CA ASP A 248 15.90 -25.33 1.29
C ASP A 248 14.72 -25.19 2.26
N ASN A 249 14.15 -23.97 2.40
CA ASN A 249 12.91 -23.74 3.16
C ASN A 249 11.72 -24.47 2.51
N TRP A 250 11.74 -24.60 1.18
CA TRP A 250 10.68 -25.25 0.40
C TRP A 250 10.84 -26.77 0.34
N LEU A 251 12.07 -27.24 0.12
CA LEU A 251 12.35 -28.65 -0.16
C LEU A 251 12.50 -29.51 1.10
N ARG A 252 12.93 -28.94 2.23
CA ARG A 252 13.32 -29.72 3.43
C ARG A 252 12.56 -29.35 4.70
N GLY A 253 11.64 -28.38 4.62
CA GLY A 253 11.03 -27.78 5.80
C GLY A 253 12.01 -26.88 6.57
N GLU A 254 11.47 -25.91 7.31
CA GLU A 254 12.21 -24.76 7.87
C GLU A 254 13.38 -25.10 8.81
N TYR A 255 13.39 -26.30 9.40
CA TYR A 255 14.28 -26.63 10.53
C TYR A 255 15.76 -26.71 10.16
N SER A 256 16.09 -26.95 8.89
CA SER A 256 17.48 -27.16 8.45
C SER A 256 18.14 -25.92 7.82
N ALA A 257 17.39 -24.88 7.46
CA ALA A 257 17.84 -23.87 6.50
C ALA A 257 18.03 -22.45 7.06
N GLN A 258 17.58 -22.17 8.28
CA GLN A 258 17.59 -20.80 8.84
C GLN A 258 18.99 -20.22 9.14
N ASN A 259 20.07 -21.00 9.08
CA ASN A 259 21.42 -20.53 9.42
C ASN A 259 22.28 -20.03 8.25
N SER A 260 21.82 -20.09 7.00
CA SER A 260 22.59 -19.53 5.88
C SER A 260 22.36 -18.02 5.74
N TRP A 261 23.42 -17.27 5.49
CA TRP A 261 23.34 -15.83 5.20
C TRP A 261 22.47 -15.56 3.95
N LEU A 262 22.51 -16.45 2.96
CA LEU A 262 21.68 -16.43 1.76
C LEU A 262 20.19 -16.54 2.08
N ALA A 263 19.79 -17.41 3.02
CA ALA A 263 18.39 -17.50 3.44
C ALA A 263 17.92 -16.19 4.10
N THR A 264 18.78 -15.52 4.88
CA THR A 264 18.46 -14.23 5.51
C THR A 264 18.42 -13.06 4.52
N ALA A 265 19.29 -13.09 3.51
CA ALA A 265 19.38 -12.05 2.49
C ALA A 265 18.39 -12.26 1.33
N SER A 266 17.69 -13.39 1.29
CA SER A 266 16.80 -13.75 0.18
C SER A 266 15.70 -12.72 -0.11
N ILE A 267 14.96 -12.29 0.92
CA ILE A 267 13.88 -11.30 0.81
C ILE A 267 14.39 -9.93 0.34
N PRO A 268 15.42 -9.32 0.97
CA PRO A 268 15.94 -8.05 0.48
C PRO A 268 16.55 -8.16 -0.92
N LEU A 269 17.18 -9.28 -1.28
CA LEU A 269 17.66 -9.53 -2.64
C LEU A 269 16.52 -9.54 -3.67
N MET A 270 15.45 -10.30 -3.42
CA MET A 270 14.28 -10.31 -4.31
C MET A 270 13.65 -8.93 -4.43
N ALA A 271 13.54 -8.20 -3.32
CA ALA A 271 13.00 -6.85 -3.31
C ALA A 271 13.86 -5.90 -4.16
N ILE A 272 15.18 -5.88 -3.96
CA ILE A 272 16.11 -5.06 -4.77
C ILE A 272 16.04 -5.46 -6.24
N GLY A 273 15.90 -6.75 -6.54
CA GLY A 273 15.74 -7.25 -7.90
C GLY A 273 14.49 -6.69 -8.59
N ILE A 274 13.33 -6.78 -7.92
CA ILE A 274 12.06 -6.17 -8.36
C ILE A 274 12.23 -4.65 -8.53
N ALA A 275 12.93 -3.99 -7.61
CA ALA A 275 13.21 -2.56 -7.69
C ALA A 275 14.03 -2.20 -8.92
N ALA A 276 15.08 -2.98 -9.23
CA ALA A 276 15.94 -2.77 -10.38
C ALA A 276 15.17 -2.90 -11.69
N MET A 277 14.20 -3.82 -11.75
CA MET A 277 13.28 -3.95 -12.88
C MET A 277 12.35 -2.75 -13.09
N THR A 278 12.35 -1.76 -12.19
CA THR A 278 11.66 -0.48 -12.43
C THR A 278 12.54 0.55 -13.14
N THR A 279 13.85 0.28 -13.33
CA THR A 279 14.89 1.22 -13.82
C THR A 279 14.99 2.53 -13.07
N SER A 280 14.39 2.65 -11.89
CA SER A 280 14.47 3.85 -11.09
C SER A 280 15.58 3.72 -10.05
N PRO A 281 16.65 4.53 -10.13
CA PRO A 281 17.66 4.56 -9.07
C PRO A 281 17.05 4.90 -7.70
N LEU A 282 15.99 5.73 -7.69
CA LEU A 282 15.28 6.12 -6.47
C LEU A 282 14.51 4.95 -5.85
N VAL A 283 13.79 4.16 -6.68
CA VAL A 283 13.09 2.96 -6.18
C VAL A 283 14.09 1.93 -5.71
N VAL A 284 15.17 1.69 -6.46
CA VAL A 284 16.25 0.76 -6.07
C VAL A 284 16.88 1.17 -4.74
N ALA A 285 17.26 2.43 -4.57
CA ALA A 285 17.86 2.92 -3.33
C ALA A 285 16.87 2.80 -2.15
N SER A 286 15.61 3.17 -2.36
CA SER A 286 14.57 3.07 -1.32
C SER A 286 14.34 1.63 -0.90
N VAL A 287 14.18 0.71 -1.85
CA VAL A 287 14.03 -0.72 -1.58
C VAL A 287 15.27 -1.28 -0.90
N GLY A 288 16.46 -0.88 -1.33
CA GLY A 288 17.73 -1.28 -0.72
C GLY A 288 17.82 -0.89 0.75
N CYS A 289 17.49 0.36 1.09
CA CYS A 289 17.47 0.83 2.47
C CYS A 289 16.44 0.08 3.33
N VAL A 290 15.24 -0.16 2.80
CA VAL A 290 14.20 -0.92 3.51
C VAL A 290 14.63 -2.37 3.69
N GLY A 291 15.17 -3.00 2.66
CA GLY A 291 15.70 -4.35 2.70
C GLY A 291 16.80 -4.49 3.75
N ALA A 292 17.77 -3.57 3.78
CA ALA A 292 18.81 -3.54 4.80
C ALA A 292 18.21 -3.42 6.21
N ALA A 293 17.29 -2.48 6.43
CA ALA A 293 16.63 -2.29 7.72
C ALA A 293 15.86 -3.55 8.17
N THR A 294 15.17 -4.23 7.25
CA THR A 294 14.46 -5.49 7.53
C THR A 294 15.43 -6.60 7.92
N TRP A 295 16.56 -6.71 7.21
CA TRP A 295 17.56 -7.73 7.44
C TRP A 295 18.22 -7.58 8.82
N PHE A 296 18.59 -6.36 9.21
CA PHE A 296 19.14 -6.09 10.55
C PHE A 296 18.13 -6.37 11.67
N ARG A 297 16.83 -6.07 11.45
CA ARG A 297 15.78 -6.35 12.43
C ARG A 297 15.51 -7.84 12.61
N ASP A 298 15.44 -8.60 11.53
CA ASP A 298 15.16 -10.03 11.61
C ASP A 298 16.36 -10.82 12.17
N ARG A 299 17.58 -10.29 12.02
CA ARG A 299 18.79 -10.82 12.68
C ARG A 299 18.75 -10.64 14.21
N THR A 300 18.08 -9.60 14.71
CA THR A 300 17.99 -9.28 16.15
C THR A 300 16.79 -9.95 16.85
N ARG A 301 15.66 -10.19 16.15
CA ARG A 301 14.45 -10.83 16.72
C ARG A 301 14.40 -12.36 16.64
N ARG A 302 15.50 -13.02 16.23
CA ARG A 302 15.59 -14.48 16.02
C ARG A 302 15.44 -15.34 17.27
N TYR A 303 15.30 -14.76 18.45
CA TYR A 303 15.24 -15.49 19.72
C TYR A 303 13.82 -15.84 20.20
N GLU A 304 12.74 -15.36 19.56
CA GLU A 304 11.37 -15.43 20.14
C GLU A 304 10.27 -16.04 19.25
N ARG A 305 10.53 -16.50 18.02
CA ARG A 305 9.45 -17.10 17.19
C ARG A 305 9.42 -18.61 17.29
N GLU A 306 8.59 -19.11 18.21
CA GLU A 306 8.05 -20.47 18.17
C GLU A 306 7.05 -20.67 17.02
N VAL A 307 7.00 -21.93 16.61
CA VAL A 307 6.44 -22.52 15.39
C VAL A 307 4.93 -22.33 15.27
N ARG A 308 4.47 -21.76 14.14
CA ARG A 308 3.13 -22.03 13.60
C ARG A 308 3.06 -21.82 12.08
N ASP A 309 2.82 -22.93 11.37
CA ASP A 309 2.47 -23.10 9.95
C ASP A 309 3.38 -22.46 8.88
N ALA A 310 4.59 -23.01 8.79
CA ALA A 310 5.70 -22.67 7.88
C ALA A 310 5.45 -22.85 6.37
N THR A 311 4.76 -23.93 5.99
CA THR A 311 4.57 -24.30 4.56
C THR A 311 3.57 -23.39 3.85
N TRP A 312 2.54 -22.93 4.56
CA TRP A 312 1.56 -21.99 4.02
C TRP A 312 2.12 -20.57 3.85
N LEU A 313 3.05 -20.17 4.72
CA LEU A 313 3.69 -18.85 4.66
C LEU A 313 4.69 -18.75 3.49
N SER A 314 5.47 -19.80 3.25
CA SER A 314 6.47 -19.87 2.18
C SER A 314 5.84 -19.93 0.78
N LEU A 315 4.72 -20.65 0.60
CA LEU A 315 3.97 -20.65 -0.67
C LEU A 315 3.40 -19.27 -1.01
N ARG A 316 2.93 -18.53 -0.01
CA ARG A 316 2.45 -17.14 -0.19
C ARG A 316 3.55 -16.19 -0.63
N GLU A 317 4.74 -16.29 -0.05
CA GLU A 317 5.87 -15.43 -0.43
C GLU A 317 6.26 -15.63 -1.90
N VAL A 318 6.40 -16.88 -2.34
CA VAL A 318 6.71 -17.20 -3.74
C VAL A 318 5.60 -16.70 -4.67
N ALA A 319 4.33 -16.87 -4.29
CA ALA A 319 3.22 -16.34 -5.07
C ALA A 319 3.25 -14.80 -5.17
N ILE A 320 3.56 -14.08 -4.08
CA ILE A 320 3.63 -12.62 -4.07
C ILE A 320 4.83 -12.11 -4.88
N PHE A 321 6.04 -12.60 -4.61
CA PHE A 321 7.24 -12.17 -5.33
C PHE A 321 7.21 -12.60 -6.80
N GLY A 322 6.74 -13.82 -7.07
CA GLY A 322 6.58 -14.35 -8.42
C GLY A 322 5.52 -13.59 -9.22
N SER A 323 4.36 -13.27 -8.63
CA SER A 323 3.32 -12.47 -9.30
C SER A 323 3.76 -11.02 -9.53
N LEU A 324 4.47 -10.39 -8.58
CA LEU A 324 5.04 -9.06 -8.76
C LEU A 324 6.12 -9.04 -9.86
N CYS A 325 7.02 -10.02 -9.85
CA CYS A 325 8.05 -10.17 -10.88
C CYS A 325 7.38 -10.37 -12.25
N LEU A 326 6.42 -11.30 -12.36
CA LEU A 326 5.68 -11.54 -13.60
C LEU A 326 4.91 -10.29 -14.05
N ALA A 327 4.22 -9.60 -13.14
CA ALA A 327 3.51 -8.37 -13.46
C ALA A 327 4.48 -7.30 -13.98
N LEU A 328 5.65 -7.13 -13.35
CA LEU A 328 6.68 -6.22 -13.84
C LEU A 328 7.22 -6.66 -15.19
N VAL A 329 7.53 -7.94 -15.41
CA VAL A 329 7.93 -8.45 -16.73
C VAL A 329 6.86 -8.17 -17.77
N LEU A 330 5.58 -8.41 -17.46
CA LEU A 330 4.47 -8.14 -18.38
C LEU A 330 4.31 -6.63 -18.66
N LEU A 331 4.45 -5.78 -17.65
CA LEU A 331 4.46 -4.31 -17.83
C LEU A 331 5.69 -3.86 -18.62
N VAL A 332 6.82 -4.53 -18.45
CA VAL A 332 8.06 -4.32 -19.20
C VAL A 332 7.92 -4.77 -20.66
N THR A 333 7.23 -5.87 -20.94
CA THR A 333 7.06 -6.41 -22.29
C THR A 333 5.91 -5.75 -23.04
N ALA A 334 4.85 -5.31 -22.37
CA ALA A 334 3.72 -4.56 -22.95
C ALA A 334 4.06 -3.08 -23.27
N ARG A 335 5.34 -2.73 -23.37
CA ARG A 335 5.81 -1.37 -23.61
C ARG A 335 5.43 -0.84 -24.99
N GLY A 336 5.10 0.45 -25.04
CA GLY A 336 4.63 1.13 -26.25
C GLY A 336 3.14 0.95 -26.53
N ILE A 337 2.48 0.02 -25.83
CA ILE A 337 1.02 -0.21 -25.92
C ILE A 337 0.30 0.46 -24.76
N LEU A 338 0.96 0.58 -23.60
CA LEU A 338 0.36 1.19 -22.42
C LEU A 338 0.20 2.71 -22.60
N PRO A 339 -1.02 3.23 -22.38
CA PRO A 339 -1.39 4.62 -22.71
C PRO A 339 -0.88 5.67 -21.70
N PHE A 340 -0.06 5.27 -20.74
CA PHE A 340 0.47 6.12 -19.68
C PHE A 340 1.84 6.75 -20.02
N GLN A 341 2.43 6.37 -21.16
CA GLN A 341 3.78 6.74 -21.61
C GLN A 341 3.80 7.61 -22.85
#